data_AF-A0A127SNP5-F1
#
_entry.id   AF-A0A127SNP5-F1
#
_cell.length_a   1.000
_cell.length_b   1.000
_cell.length_c   1.000
_cell.angle_alpha   90.00
_cell.angle_beta   90.00
_cell.angle_gamma   90.00
#
_symmetry.space_group_name_H-M   'P 1'
#
loop_
_entity.id
_entity.type
_entity.pdbx_description
1 polymer ?
#
loop_
_entity_poly.entity_id
_entity_poly.type
_entity_poly.pdbx_seq_one_letter_code
_entity_poly.pdbx_strand_id
1 'polypeptide(L)'
;YRPKASVTSYLPYQKGVYFPSTADKEKISVGAERQRRYRVIRKLRSEPTEEHLWETVLLYCGVQFKTYSGLPFTYEIRKGRSGEYTKELWIDRRGKSKSLAWSSVLLALGNIKKVGEVV
;
A
#
# COMPACT_ATOMS: atom_id res chain seq x y z
N TYR A 1 9.06 -29.40 32.24
CA TYR A 1 9.16 -28.51 31.07
C TYR A 1 7.78 -28.49 30.41
N ARG A 2 6.97 -27.43 30.58
CA ARG A 2 5.63 -27.35 29.98
C ARG A 2 5.79 -26.80 28.55
N PRO A 3 5.48 -27.56 27.49
CA PRO A 3 5.49 -26.99 26.16
C PRO A 3 4.44 -25.88 26.12
N LYS A 4 4.86 -24.65 25.78
CA LYS A 4 3.92 -23.57 25.46
C LYS A 4 3.13 -24.07 24.26
N ALA A 5 1.87 -24.46 24.46
CA ALA A 5 0.97 -24.77 23.36
C ALA A 5 0.98 -23.53 22.44
N SER A 6 1.53 -23.68 21.24
CA SER A 6 1.43 -22.63 20.25
C SER A 6 -0.06 -22.46 19.98
N VAL A 7 -0.53 -21.22 20.09
CA VAL A 7 -1.93 -20.83 19.86
C VAL A 7 -2.44 -21.28 18.46
N THR A 8 -1.53 -21.71 17.60
CA THR A 8 -1.74 -22.08 16.20
C THR A 8 -1.94 -23.58 15.95
N SER A 9 -1.81 -24.49 16.93
CA SER A 9 -1.82 -25.94 16.65
C SER A 9 -3.22 -26.60 16.64
N TYR A 10 -4.18 -26.08 17.41
CA TYR A 10 -5.49 -26.74 17.61
C TYR A 10 -6.62 -26.25 16.70
N LEU A 11 -6.40 -25.19 15.92
CA LEU A 11 -7.42 -24.63 15.05
C LEU A 11 -6.87 -24.54 13.62
N PRO A 12 -7.53 -25.16 12.62
CA PRO A 12 -7.16 -25.04 11.21
C PRO A 12 -7.51 -23.62 10.71
N TYR A 13 -6.80 -22.61 11.21
CA TYR A 13 -7.29 -21.23 11.19
C TYR A 13 -6.35 -20.29 10.45
N GLN A 14 -6.51 -20.26 9.13
CA GLN A 14 -5.94 -19.22 8.26
C GLN A 14 -6.90 -18.03 8.17
N LYS A 15 -7.18 -17.33 9.29
CA LYS A 15 -7.97 -16.09 9.23
C LYS A 15 -7.06 -14.93 8.84
N GLY A 16 -7.43 -14.19 7.81
CA GLY A 16 -6.78 -12.92 7.44
C GLY A 16 -6.85 -11.82 8.51
N VAL A 17 -7.41 -12.12 9.69
CA VAL A 17 -7.38 -11.26 10.88
C VAL A 17 -6.05 -11.33 11.63
N TYR A 18 -5.43 -12.51 11.73
CA TYR A 18 -4.20 -12.70 12.50
C TYR A 18 -2.93 -12.63 11.64
N PHE A 19 -3.02 -13.10 10.39
CA PHE A 19 -1.93 -13.06 9.42
C PHE A 19 -2.32 -12.30 8.15
N PRO A 20 -2.66 -11.00 8.25
CA PRO A 20 -3.09 -10.20 7.11
C PRO A 20 -1.99 -9.97 6.06
N SER A 21 -0.73 -10.28 6.38
CA SER A 21 0.40 -10.19 5.45
C SER A 21 0.50 -11.36 4.49
N THR A 22 0.07 -12.56 4.91
CA THR A 22 0.16 -13.81 4.14
C THR A 22 -1.20 -14.32 3.67
N ALA A 23 -2.30 -13.75 4.17
CA ALA A 23 -3.64 -14.11 3.75
C ALA A 23 -4.02 -13.50 2.39
N ASP A 24 -4.80 -14.26 1.60
CA ASP A 24 -5.40 -13.77 0.36
C ASP A 24 -6.24 -12.53 0.63
N LYS A 25 -6.17 -11.52 -0.26
CA LYS A 25 -6.88 -10.24 -0.09
C LYS A 25 -8.38 -10.43 0.19
N GLU A 26 -8.99 -11.45 -0.41
CA GLU A 26 -10.41 -11.79 -0.27
C GLU A 26 -10.79 -12.34 1.11
N LYS A 27 -9.80 -12.87 1.86
CA LYS A 27 -9.98 -13.46 3.20
C LYS A 27 -9.62 -12.48 4.33
N ILE A 28 -9.19 -11.26 3.99
CA ILE A 28 -8.86 -10.21 4.95
C ILE A 28 -10.15 -9.48 5.35
N SER A 29 -10.37 -9.34 6.66
CA SER A 29 -11.52 -8.56 7.13
C SER A 29 -11.30 -7.06 6.89
N VAL A 30 -12.39 -6.31 6.71
CA VAL A 30 -12.33 -4.85 6.54
C VAL A 30 -11.58 -4.16 7.68
N GLY A 31 -11.75 -4.64 8.93
CA GLY A 31 -11.04 -4.12 10.10
C GLY A 31 -9.54 -4.39 10.08
N ALA A 32 -9.13 -5.60 9.68
CA ALA A 32 -7.71 -5.96 9.55
C ALA A 32 -7.02 -5.14 8.44
N GLU A 33 -7.70 -4.92 7.30
CA GLU A 33 -7.21 -4.10 6.20
C GLU A 33 -7.04 -2.63 6.63
N ARG A 34 -8.01 -2.07 7.38
CA ARG A 34 -7.89 -0.73 7.97
C ARG A 34 -6.69 -0.60 8.89
N GLN A 35 -6.48 -1.56 9.79
CA GLN A 35 -5.32 -1.56 10.68
C GLN A 35 -4.00 -1.67 9.91
N ARG A 36 -3.95 -2.51 8.88
CA ARG A 36 -2.78 -2.66 8.01
C ARG A 36 -2.42 -1.33 7.34
N ARG A 37 -3.41 -0.68 6.71
CA ARG A 37 -3.28 0.65 6.10
C ARG A 37 -2.78 1.70 7.09
N TYR A 38 -3.39 1.75 8.27
CA TYR A 38 -3.01 2.69 9.32
C TYR A 38 -1.54 2.53 9.74
N ARG A 39 -1.08 1.28 9.92
CA ARG A 39 0.31 0.99 10.31
C ARG A 39 1.32 1.47 9.27
N VAL A 40 1.08 1.19 7.99
CA VAL A 40 2.01 1.59 6.91
C VAL A 40 2.01 3.11 6.74
N ILE A 41 0.85 3.77 6.80
CA ILE A 41 0.78 5.24 6.74
C ILE A 41 1.49 5.89 7.93
N ARG A 42 1.32 5.35 9.14
CA ARG A 42 1.99 5.87 10.34
C ARG A 42 3.51 5.78 10.20
N LYS A 43 4.03 4.65 9.67
CA LYS A 43 5.46 4.49 9.38
C LYS A 43 5.97 5.46 8.32
N LEU A 44 5.22 5.64 7.22
CA LEU A 44 5.60 6.59 6.18
C LEU A 44 5.68 8.03 6.70
N ARG A 45 4.80 8.40 7.64
CA ARG A 45 4.80 9.72 8.27
C ARG A 45 5.97 9.92 9.23
N SER A 46 6.33 8.89 10.01
CA SER A 46 7.48 8.99 10.92
C SER A 46 8.81 8.95 10.16
N GLU A 47 8.90 8.09 9.15
CA GLU A 47 10.12 7.82 8.39
C GLU A 47 9.81 7.78 6.88
N PRO A 48 9.81 8.95 6.22
CA PRO A 48 9.54 9.08 4.79
C PRO A 48 10.74 8.63 3.94
N THR A 49 10.94 7.30 3.87
CA THR A 49 11.91 6.61 3.03
C THR A 49 11.27 6.07 1.75
N GLU A 50 12.08 5.79 0.73
CA GLU A 50 11.61 5.19 -0.53
C GLU A 50 10.94 3.83 -0.32
N GLU A 51 11.49 3.01 0.58
CA GLU A 51 10.96 1.66 0.87
C GLU A 51 9.57 1.73 1.50
N HIS A 52 9.37 2.57 2.52
CA HIS A 52 8.06 2.76 3.13
C HIS A 52 7.05 3.36 2.15
N LEU A 53 7.49 4.25 1.27
CA LEU A 53 6.64 4.78 0.20
C LEU A 53 6.22 3.66 -0.75
N TRP A 54 7.16 2.83 -1.18
CA TRP A 54 6.88 1.71 -2.07
C TRP A 54 5.88 0.71 -1.44
N GLU A 55 6.04 0.38 -0.16
CA GLU A 55 5.07 -0.44 0.58
C GLU A 55 3.67 0.16 0.58
N THR A 56 3.54 1.48 0.83
CA THR A 56 2.23 2.15 0.77
C THR A 56 1.61 2.10 -0.61
N VAL A 57 2.40 2.38 -1.66
CA VAL A 57 1.93 2.41 -3.05
C VAL A 57 1.43 1.03 -3.46
N LEU A 58 2.14 -0.04 -3.12
CA LEU A 58 1.70 -1.42 -3.37
C LEU A 58 0.41 -1.77 -2.65
N LEU A 59 0.29 -1.36 -1.38
CA LEU A 59 -0.86 -1.70 -0.55
C LEU A 59 -2.15 -1.03 -1.07
N TYR A 60 -2.03 0.19 -1.58
CA TYR A 60 -3.15 0.96 -2.12
C TYR A 60 -3.40 0.80 -3.62
N CYS A 61 -2.67 -0.09 -4.29
CA CYS A 61 -2.87 -0.40 -5.70
C CYS A 61 -4.33 -0.84 -5.96
N GLY A 62 -4.98 -0.24 -6.95
CA GLY A 62 -6.39 -0.49 -7.29
C GLY A 62 -7.42 0.19 -6.38
N VAL A 63 -6.99 0.96 -5.36
CA VAL A 63 -7.90 1.76 -4.55
C VAL A 63 -8.27 3.04 -5.32
N GLN A 64 -9.55 3.42 -5.24
CA GLN A 64 -10.03 4.66 -5.83
C GLN A 64 -9.74 5.84 -4.90
N PHE A 65 -8.99 6.81 -5.42
CA PHE A 65 -8.66 8.06 -4.77
C PHE A 65 -9.47 9.21 -5.37
N LYS A 66 -9.49 10.35 -4.67
CA LYS A 66 -10.05 11.61 -5.17
C LYS A 66 -8.96 12.68 -5.12
N THR A 67 -8.84 13.47 -6.18
CA THR A 67 -8.00 14.67 -6.16
C THR A 67 -8.60 15.74 -5.24
N TYR A 68 -7.83 16.81 -4.97
CA TYR A 68 -8.33 17.98 -4.24
C TYR A 68 -9.63 18.55 -4.87
N SER A 69 -9.74 18.50 -6.20
CA SER A 69 -10.95 18.89 -6.94
C SER A 69 -12.10 17.86 -6.90
N GLY A 70 -11.93 16.75 -6.17
CA GLY A 70 -12.95 15.69 -6.05
C GLY A 70 -13.00 14.69 -7.22
N LEU A 71 -12.11 14.81 -8.21
CA LEU A 71 -12.10 13.91 -9.36
C LEU A 71 -11.56 12.54 -8.95
N PRO A 72 -12.31 11.45 -9.20
CA PRO A 72 -11.83 10.12 -8.87
C PRO A 72 -10.74 9.68 -9.85
N PHE A 73 -9.74 8.99 -9.33
CA PHE A 73 -8.73 8.30 -10.11
C PHE A 73 -8.30 7.02 -9.39
N THR A 74 -7.84 6.05 -10.15
CA THR A 74 -7.22 4.82 -9.66
C THR A 74 -5.81 4.73 -10.23
N TYR A 75 -4.98 3.91 -9.61
CA TYR A 75 -3.71 3.54 -10.21
C TYR A 75 -3.44 2.05 -10.07
N GLU A 76 -2.67 1.55 -11.02
CA GLU A 76 -2.18 0.18 -11.07
C GLU A 76 -0.66 0.17 -11.24
N ILE A 77 -0.03 -0.90 -10.76
CA ILE A 77 1.40 -1.13 -10.95
C ILE A 77 1.54 -2.36 -11.83
N ARG A 78 2.25 -2.22 -12.94
CA ARG A 78 2.50 -3.34 -13.83
C ARG A 78 3.62 -4.22 -13.28
N LYS A 79 3.46 -5.52 -13.47
CA LYS A 79 4.51 -6.51 -13.28
C LYS A 79 5.10 -6.83 -14.65
N GLY A 80 6.42 -6.83 -14.73
CA GLY A 80 7.14 -7.28 -15.91
C GLY A 80 6.98 -8.79 -16.13
N ARG A 81 7.55 -9.30 -17.22
CA ARG A 81 7.56 -10.73 -17.54
C ARG A 81 8.31 -11.59 -16.49
N SER A 82 9.24 -10.98 -15.75
CA SER A 82 9.97 -11.60 -14.63
C SER A 82 9.16 -11.67 -13.33
N GLY A 83 7.95 -11.09 -13.29
CA GLY A 83 7.16 -10.95 -12.05
C GLY A 83 7.60 -9.79 -11.16
N GLU A 84 8.70 -9.12 -11.50
CA GLU A 84 9.15 -7.91 -10.82
C GLU A 84 8.27 -6.71 -11.19
N TYR A 85 8.08 -5.79 -10.24
CA TYR A 85 7.34 -4.56 -10.50
C TYR A 85 8.21 -3.60 -11.31
N THR A 86 7.67 -3.04 -12.39
CA THR A 86 8.41 -2.11 -13.27
C THR A 86 8.62 -0.73 -12.63
N LYS A 87 8.21 -0.54 -11.36
CA LYS A 87 8.16 0.74 -10.64
C LYS A 87 7.42 1.86 -11.39
N GLU A 88 6.66 1.54 -12.43
CA GLU A 88 5.83 2.50 -13.15
C GLU A 88 4.38 2.39 -12.68
N LEU A 89 3.77 3.55 -12.39
CA LEU A 89 2.37 3.63 -12.02
C LEU A 89 1.54 4.01 -13.24
N TRP A 90 0.47 3.28 -13.47
CA TRP A 90 -0.52 3.56 -14.51
C TRP A 90 -1.72 4.22 -13.83
N ILE A 91 -1.95 5.50 -14.14
CA ILE A 91 -3.03 6.27 -13.53
C ILE A 91 -4.18 6.35 -14.52
N ASP A 92 -5.32 5.79 -14.13
CA ASP A 92 -6.54 5.84 -14.91
C ASP A 92 -7.38 7.05 -14.50
N ARG A 93 -7.53 7.98 -15.44
CA ARG A 93 -8.40 9.15 -15.30
C ARG A 93 -9.36 9.18 -16.49
N ARG A 94 -10.63 8.84 -16.25
CA ARG A 94 -11.75 9.02 -17.20
C ARG A 94 -11.40 8.69 -18.66
N GLY A 95 -10.80 7.52 -18.91
CA GLY A 95 -10.48 7.03 -20.26
C GLY A 95 -9.18 7.52 -20.89
N LYS A 96 -8.36 8.33 -20.20
CA LYS A 96 -6.99 8.68 -20.60
C LYS A 96 -6.00 8.20 -19.54
N SER A 97 -5.54 6.96 -19.70
CA SER A 97 -4.49 6.38 -18.85
C SER A 97 -3.16 7.07 -19.13
N LYS A 98 -2.47 7.50 -18.07
CA LYS A 98 -1.11 8.05 -18.17
C LYS A 98 -0.16 7.24 -17.32
N SER A 99 1.01 6.91 -17.86
CA SER A 99 2.10 6.36 -17.06
C SER A 99 2.76 7.47 -16.24
N LEU A 100 3.10 7.15 -15.00
CA LEU A 100 3.84 8.00 -14.09
C LEU A 100 5.08 7.23 -13.65
N ALA A 101 6.25 7.79 -13.98
CA ALA A 101 7.53 7.20 -13.61
C ALA A 101 7.77 7.29 -12.10
N TRP A 102 8.48 6.30 -11.54
CA TRP A 102 8.85 6.27 -10.12
C TRP A 102 9.61 7.51 -9.67
N SER A 103 10.51 8.01 -10.53
CA SER A 103 11.28 9.23 -10.28
C SER A 103 10.38 10.43 -9.99
N SER A 104 9.24 10.56 -10.68
CA SER A 104 8.27 11.64 -10.44
C SER A 104 7.61 11.50 -9.06
N VAL A 105 7.35 10.27 -8.61
CA VAL A 105 6.77 10.00 -7.29
C VAL A 105 7.76 10.35 -6.18
N LEU A 106 9.04 9.99 -6.33
CA LEU A 106 10.09 10.35 -5.38
C LEU A 106 10.31 11.85 -5.28
N LEU A 107 10.28 12.56 -6.42
CA LEU A 107 10.33 14.02 -6.43
C LEU A 107 9.14 14.63 -5.67
N ALA A 108 7.93 14.09 -5.86
CA ALA A 108 6.75 14.53 -5.12
C ALA A 108 6.90 14.28 -3.60
N LEU A 109 7.44 13.13 -3.19
CA LEU A 109 7.73 12.84 -1.78
C LEU A 109 8.68 13.89 -1.17
N GLY A 110 9.75 14.24 -1.89
CA GLY A 110 10.69 15.29 -1.46
C GLY A 110 10.05 16.66 -1.33
N ASN A 111 9.13 17.00 -2.23
CA ASN A 111 8.42 18.29 -2.20
C ASN A 111 7.39 18.36 -1.07
N ILE A 112 6.75 17.25 -0.68
CA ILE A 112 5.79 17.21 0.44
C ILE A 112 6.45 17.67 1.76
N LYS A 113 7.71 17.28 2.00
CA LYS A 113 8.44 17.72 3.20
C LYS A 113 8.59 19.24 3.26
N LYS A 114 8.89 19.87 2.12
CA LYS A 114 9.07 21.32 2.02
C LYS A 114 7.77 22.09 2.22
N VAL A 115 6.64 21.57 1.69
CA VAL A 115 5.33 22.23 1.84
C VAL A 115 4.83 22.16 3.29
N GLY A 116 5.15 21.08 4.02
CA GLY A 116 4.82 20.96 5.45
C GLY A 116 5.71 21.80 6.39
N GLU A 117 6.81 22.35 5.89
CA GLU A 117 7.73 23.22 6.64
C GLU A 117 7.36 24.71 6.53
N VAL A 118 6.54 25.07 5.52
CA VAL A 118 6.17 26.47 5.18
C VAL A 118 4.80 26.86 5.78
N VAL A 119 4.19 26.03 6.64
CA VAL A 119 2.89 26.31 7.29
C VAL A 119 3.06 26.43 8.80
#